data_AF-A0A0L6JM94-F1
#
_entry.id   AF-A0A0L6JM94-F1
#
_cell.length_a   1.000
_cell.length_b   1.000
_cell.length_c   1.000
_cell.angle_alpha   90.00
_cell.angle_beta   90.00
_cell.angle_gamma   90.00
#
_symmetry.space_group_name_H-M   'P 1'
#
loop_
_entity.id
_entity.type
_entity.pdbx_description
1 polymer ?
#
loop_
_entity_poly.entity_id
_entity_poly.type
_entity_poly.pdbx_seq_one_letter_code
_entity_poly.pdbx_strand_id
1 'polypeptide(L)'
;MDTKKVLLKGSFGNLLNRINFKDGDDKINKGKGTISDLSNNIKSGIVKNIENKPKQISELIKSLKHEKIKNLEKLLKVEKSQLIVSNRKNRIYRTEVGYMYIIDKDVWGEPVSVTVKDDKKVVVRTIKYLNDQPYLFPVFNEKNVSGIIIHMTQQEIWYQDDNIVIVVSFKGETSDITKIKIANIKSLSRNKLHEYINNYKAVGKNKKLQEIVKEKDLRIDDVLIVTNKYIIGKDSKNFIKAYLFNNEYTIYDEIPLRVLPQIEPLAYDILFSEEVLDYIRANKYNIEDFTQNGDFIEYWQKIGDRKMCVLRYKI
;
A
#
# COMPACT_ATOMS: atom_id res chain seq x y z
N MET A 1 -49.34 31.45 18.96
CA MET A 1 -49.93 31.06 17.66
C MET A 1 -48.77 30.71 16.74
N ASP A 2 -48.17 29.54 16.94
CA ASP A 2 -48.49 28.25 16.28
C ASP A 2 -47.63 28.00 15.03
N THR A 3 -46.39 27.58 15.28
CA THR A 3 -45.54 26.93 14.29
C THR A 3 -45.87 25.45 14.19
N LYS A 4 -46.36 25.05 13.02
CA LYS A 4 -46.71 23.68 12.63
C LYS A 4 -45.54 22.71 12.83
N LYS A 5 -45.79 21.71 13.68
CA LYS A 5 -45.18 20.38 13.63
C LYS A 5 -45.40 19.77 12.25
N VAL A 6 -44.32 19.41 11.56
CA VAL A 6 -44.39 18.38 10.50
C VAL A 6 -43.42 17.27 10.85
N LEU A 7 -44.02 16.09 10.99
CA LEU A 7 -43.44 14.81 11.34
C LEU A 7 -42.37 14.35 10.34
N LEU A 8 -41.15 14.10 10.82
CA LEU A 8 -40.24 13.10 10.23
C LEU A 8 -40.35 11.80 11.03
N LYS A 9 -41.52 11.16 10.97
CA LYS A 9 -41.73 9.77 11.38
C LYS A 9 -41.70 8.88 10.14
N GLY A 10 -40.54 8.30 9.87
CA GLY A 10 -40.36 7.28 8.84
C GLY A 10 -38.87 7.06 8.62
N SER A 11 -38.40 5.83 8.75
CA SER A 11 -36.99 5.41 8.66
C SER A 11 -36.09 5.67 9.89
N PHE A 12 -36.02 6.88 10.45
CA PHE A 12 -35.08 7.19 11.55
C PHE A 12 -35.40 6.49 12.89
N GLY A 13 -36.69 6.41 13.25
CA GLY A 13 -37.12 5.72 14.47
C GLY A 13 -36.85 4.21 14.43
N ASN A 14 -36.87 3.60 13.23
CA ASN A 14 -36.64 2.17 13.07
C ASN A 14 -35.15 1.79 13.18
N LEU A 15 -34.23 2.69 12.84
CA LEU A 15 -32.80 2.44 13.00
C LEU A 15 -32.35 2.58 14.46
N LEU A 16 -32.82 3.62 15.15
CA LEU A 16 -32.53 3.84 16.57
C LEU A 16 -33.22 2.80 17.47
N ASN A 17 -34.44 2.35 17.12
CA ASN A 17 -35.11 1.28 17.85
C ASN A 17 -34.46 -0.10 17.63
N ARG A 18 -33.72 -0.33 16.54
CA ARG A 18 -32.91 -1.55 16.37
C ARG A 18 -31.63 -1.55 17.20
N ILE A 19 -31.15 -0.37 17.59
CA ILE A 19 -29.93 -0.21 18.42
C ILE A 19 -30.27 -0.34 19.92
N ASN A 20 -31.54 -0.11 20.30
CA ASN A 20 -32.04 -0.39 21.65
C ASN A 20 -32.61 -1.81 21.75
N PHE A 21 -31.76 -2.79 22.04
CA PHE A 21 -32.21 -4.03 22.69
C PHE A 21 -31.69 -4.08 24.12
N LYS A 22 -32.66 -3.92 25.02
CA LYS A 22 -32.80 -4.49 26.37
C LYS A 22 -31.56 -5.20 26.91
N ASP A 23 -31.09 -4.72 28.05
CA ASP A 23 -30.44 -5.57 29.05
C ASP A 23 -31.33 -6.79 29.30
N GLY A 24 -30.91 -7.93 28.78
CA GLY A 24 -31.57 -9.21 28.94
C GLY A 24 -30.48 -10.27 28.99
N ASP A 25 -30.38 -10.92 30.14
CA ASP A 25 -29.62 -12.15 30.33
C ASP A 25 -29.92 -13.12 29.18
N ASP A 26 -28.90 -13.53 28.44
CA ASP A 26 -29.04 -14.70 27.58
C ASP A 26 -27.81 -15.60 27.61
N LYS A 27 -28.11 -16.84 27.96
CA LYS A 27 -27.22 -17.97 28.12
C LYS A 27 -26.44 -18.22 26.83
N ILE A 28 -25.16 -18.48 27.02
CA ILE A 28 -24.20 -18.92 26.00
C ILE A 28 -24.71 -20.21 25.35
N ASN A 29 -25.23 -20.12 24.12
CA ASN A 29 -25.32 -21.26 23.21
C ASN A 29 -24.10 -21.25 22.30
N LYS A 30 -23.23 -22.25 22.50
CA LYS A 30 -22.03 -22.55 21.71
C LYS A 30 -22.40 -22.84 20.25
N GLY A 31 -22.20 -21.87 19.37
CA GLY A 31 -22.07 -22.08 17.93
C GLY A 31 -20.59 -22.19 17.56
N LYS A 32 -20.13 -23.41 17.23
CA LYS A 32 -18.80 -23.67 16.66
C LYS A 32 -18.70 -23.05 15.27
N GLY A 33 -17.72 -22.16 15.06
CA GLY A 33 -17.35 -21.70 13.72
C GLY A 33 -16.44 -20.47 13.74
N THR A 34 -15.18 -20.68 13.36
CA THR A 34 -14.24 -19.67 12.83
C THR A 34 -13.86 -18.50 13.74
N ILE A 35 -12.95 -18.76 14.70
CA ILE A 35 -12.11 -17.73 15.36
C ILE A 35 -10.69 -18.30 15.51
N SER A 36 -9.97 -18.49 14.40
CA SER A 36 -8.54 -18.88 14.45
C SER A 36 -7.57 -17.79 13.99
N ASP A 37 -8.02 -16.76 13.26
CA ASP A 37 -7.06 -15.99 12.44
C ASP A 37 -6.76 -14.57 12.95
N LEU A 38 -7.25 -14.19 14.12
CA LEU A 38 -7.00 -12.87 14.72
C LEU A 38 -5.86 -12.84 15.76
N SER A 39 -5.12 -13.94 15.96
CA SER A 39 -4.10 -14.03 17.02
C SER A 39 -2.63 -13.91 16.56
N ASN A 40 -2.37 -13.85 15.26
CA ASN A 40 -0.99 -14.03 14.75
C ASN A 40 -0.13 -12.75 14.70
N ASN A 41 -0.67 -11.57 15.04
CA ASN A 41 0.09 -10.31 14.98
C ASN A 41 0.78 -9.90 16.30
N ILE A 42 0.85 -10.76 17.33
CA ILE A 42 1.51 -10.40 18.61
C ILE A 42 2.49 -11.49 19.13
N LYS A 43 2.61 -12.67 18.49
CA LYS A 43 3.32 -13.82 19.10
C LYS A 43 4.57 -14.33 18.36
N SER A 44 5.58 -13.48 18.12
CA SER A 44 6.90 -14.02 17.72
C SER A 44 8.15 -13.36 18.32
N GLY A 45 8.04 -12.48 19.32
CA GLY A 45 9.24 -11.84 19.91
C GLY A 45 9.33 -11.73 21.44
N ILE A 46 8.26 -11.96 22.20
CA ILE A 46 8.24 -11.59 23.63
C ILE A 46 8.15 -12.81 24.57
N VAL A 47 7.81 -14.00 24.06
CA VAL A 47 7.54 -15.17 24.90
C VAL A 47 8.83 -15.89 25.29
N LYS A 48 9.56 -15.33 26.26
CA LYS A 48 10.38 -16.11 27.21
C LYS A 48 10.68 -15.40 28.54
N ASN A 49 10.18 -14.18 28.78
CA ASN A 49 10.29 -13.48 30.08
C ASN A 49 8.93 -13.03 30.67
N ILE A 50 7.80 -13.52 30.15
CA ILE A 50 6.45 -13.02 30.49
C ILE A 50 5.66 -13.96 31.41
N GLU A 51 6.17 -14.25 32.59
CA GLU A 51 5.35 -14.93 33.61
C GLU A 51 4.89 -14.01 34.75
N ASN A 52 5.32 -12.74 34.82
CA ASN A 52 5.15 -11.98 36.07
C ASN A 52 4.43 -10.61 36.04
N LYS A 53 3.83 -10.09 34.95
CA LYS A 53 3.13 -8.76 34.99
C LYS A 53 1.89 -8.60 34.08
N PRO A 54 0.72 -9.18 34.43
CA PRO A 54 -0.51 -9.06 33.64
C PRO A 54 -1.15 -7.65 33.63
N LYS A 55 -0.99 -6.86 34.70
CA LYS A 55 -1.56 -5.49 34.79
C LYS A 55 -0.91 -4.53 33.79
N GLN A 56 0.41 -4.56 33.65
CA GLN A 56 1.15 -3.69 32.72
C GLN A 56 0.81 -3.98 31.25
N ILE A 57 0.63 -5.25 30.88
CA ILE A 57 0.20 -5.65 29.54
C ILE A 57 -1.22 -5.13 29.25
N SER A 58 -2.12 -5.19 30.22
CA SER A 58 -3.48 -4.67 30.06
C SER A 58 -3.52 -3.15 29.84
N GLU A 59 -2.61 -2.40 30.46
CA GLU A 59 -2.47 -0.95 30.29
C GLU A 59 -1.89 -0.60 28.93
N LEU A 60 -0.87 -1.34 28.47
CA LEU A 60 -0.29 -1.19 27.12
C LEU A 60 -1.32 -1.49 26.01
N ILE A 61 -2.12 -2.54 26.16
CA ILE A 61 -3.19 -2.86 25.19
C ILE A 61 -4.25 -1.75 25.19
N LYS A 62 -4.60 -1.20 26.35
CA LYS A 62 -5.55 -0.08 26.46
C LYS A 62 -5.00 1.19 25.82
N SER A 63 -3.72 1.50 26.01
CA SER A 63 -3.10 2.69 25.42
C SER A 63 -3.05 2.60 23.89
N LEU A 64 -2.67 1.44 23.34
CA LEU A 64 -2.67 1.20 21.89
C LEU A 64 -4.07 1.33 21.28
N LYS A 65 -5.09 0.75 21.92
CA LYS A 65 -6.49 0.90 21.46
C LYS A 65 -6.97 2.36 21.51
N HIS A 66 -6.56 3.10 22.52
CA HIS A 66 -6.88 4.52 22.63
C HIS A 66 -6.24 5.34 21.51
N GLU A 67 -4.97 5.06 21.20
CA GLU A 67 -4.22 5.70 20.14
C GLU A 67 -4.81 5.44 18.76
N LYS A 68 -5.14 4.17 18.43
CA LYS A 68 -5.84 3.81 17.18
C LYS A 68 -7.12 4.62 16.98
N ILE A 69 -7.94 4.74 18.01
CA ILE A 69 -9.19 5.50 17.91
C ILE A 69 -8.92 7.00 17.74
N LYS A 70 -7.96 7.56 18.48
CA LYS A 70 -7.60 8.98 18.35
C LYS A 70 -7.06 9.31 16.95
N ASN A 71 -6.24 8.43 16.38
CA ASN A 71 -5.73 8.57 15.02
C ASN A 71 -6.86 8.48 13.99
N LEU A 72 -7.85 7.62 14.23
CA LEU A 72 -9.03 7.50 13.37
C LEU A 72 -9.93 8.74 13.47
N GLU A 73 -10.16 9.27 14.66
CA GLU A 73 -10.88 10.53 14.87
C GLU A 73 -10.20 11.68 14.11
N LYS A 74 -8.86 11.76 14.17
CA LYS A 74 -8.06 12.73 13.42
C LYS A 74 -8.23 12.57 11.90
N LEU A 75 -8.19 11.34 11.39
CA LEU A 75 -8.41 11.05 9.96
C LEU A 75 -9.82 11.47 9.51
N LEU A 76 -10.84 11.22 10.33
CA LEU A 76 -12.22 11.57 10.07
C LEU A 76 -12.55 13.05 10.32
N LYS A 77 -11.61 13.81 10.94
CA LYS A 77 -11.78 15.20 11.35
C LYS A 77 -13.00 15.39 12.28
N VAL A 78 -13.18 14.46 13.22
CA VAL A 78 -14.24 14.52 14.23
C VAL A 78 -13.66 14.78 15.61
N GLU A 79 -14.44 15.48 16.44
CA GLU A 79 -14.04 15.86 17.80
C GLU A 79 -14.89 15.17 18.86
N LYS A 80 -14.38 15.12 20.09
CA LYS A 80 -15.10 14.55 21.23
C LYS A 80 -16.41 15.30 21.53
N SER A 81 -16.46 16.61 21.26
CA SER A 81 -17.67 17.45 21.37
C SER A 81 -18.81 16.98 20.44
N GLN A 82 -18.47 16.32 19.34
CA GLN A 82 -19.40 15.83 18.31
C GLN A 82 -19.87 14.38 18.57
N LEU A 83 -19.36 13.73 19.63
CA LEU A 83 -19.67 12.35 19.99
C LEU A 83 -21.06 12.26 20.63
N ILE A 84 -22.00 11.59 19.96
CA ILE A 84 -23.37 11.36 20.46
C ILE A 84 -23.45 10.05 21.25
N VAL A 85 -22.81 8.99 20.75
CA VAL A 85 -22.88 7.66 21.35
C VAL A 85 -21.49 7.07 21.45
N SER A 86 -21.14 6.51 22.61
CA SER A 86 -19.96 5.67 22.77
C SER A 86 -20.29 4.50 23.68
N ASN A 87 -20.50 3.32 23.09
CA ASN A 87 -20.73 2.08 23.83
C ASN A 87 -19.68 1.03 23.44
N ARG A 88 -19.80 -0.23 23.87
CA ARG A 88 -18.81 -1.28 23.54
C ARG A 88 -18.71 -1.56 22.04
N LYS A 89 -19.85 -1.56 21.33
CA LYS A 89 -19.95 -1.92 19.92
C LYS A 89 -19.61 -0.74 18.99
N ASN A 90 -20.10 0.46 19.31
CA ASN A 90 -20.11 1.57 18.36
C ASN A 90 -19.65 2.89 19.00
N ARG A 91 -19.09 3.78 18.17
CA ARG A 91 -18.99 5.21 18.42
C ARG A 91 -19.68 5.99 17.31
N ILE A 92 -20.51 6.98 17.66
CA ILE A 92 -21.30 7.75 16.70
C ILE A 92 -21.01 9.24 16.88
N TYR A 93 -20.56 9.89 15.81
CA TYR A 93 -20.30 11.32 15.77
C TYR A 93 -21.30 11.99 14.83
N ARG A 94 -21.68 13.23 15.14
CA ARG A 94 -22.41 14.12 14.25
C ARG A 94 -21.77 15.50 14.26
N THR A 95 -21.35 15.95 13.09
CA THR A 95 -20.81 17.29 12.90
C THR A 95 -21.92 18.33 12.86
N GLU A 96 -21.56 19.60 13.05
CA GLU A 96 -22.51 20.73 13.00
C GLU A 96 -23.21 20.85 11.64
N VAL A 97 -22.49 20.53 10.56
CA VAL A 97 -23.03 20.49 9.18
C VAL A 97 -23.90 19.26 8.90
N GLY A 98 -24.11 18.39 9.89
CA GLY A 98 -25.03 17.25 9.81
C GLY A 98 -24.42 15.95 9.29
N TYR A 99 -23.11 15.92 8.96
CA TYR A 99 -22.44 14.67 8.60
C TYR A 99 -22.36 13.73 9.80
N MET A 100 -22.55 12.45 9.55
CA MET A 100 -22.52 11.41 10.58
C MET A 100 -21.44 10.36 10.29
N TYR A 101 -20.76 9.96 11.36
CA TYR A 101 -19.76 8.89 11.34
C TYR A 101 -20.12 7.84 12.38
N ILE A 102 -20.32 6.60 11.95
CA ILE A 102 -20.58 5.46 12.84
C ILE A 102 -19.38 4.53 12.74
N ILE A 103 -18.58 4.47 13.80
CA ILE A 103 -17.43 3.58 13.92
C ILE A 103 -17.90 2.31 14.62
N ASP A 104 -17.88 1.19 13.92
CA ASP A 104 -18.16 -0.12 14.49
C ASP A 104 -16.86 -0.76 14.98
N LYS A 105 -16.97 -1.48 16.10
CA LYS A 105 -15.85 -2.17 16.75
C LYS A 105 -16.10 -3.66 16.80
N ASP A 106 -15.03 -4.43 16.71
CA ASP A 106 -15.07 -5.87 16.91
C ASP A 106 -15.28 -6.27 18.38
N VAL A 107 -15.28 -7.58 18.64
CA VAL A 107 -15.41 -8.14 19.98
C VAL A 107 -14.28 -7.71 20.94
N TRP A 108 -13.14 -7.27 20.41
CA TRP A 108 -12.00 -6.78 21.16
C TRP A 108 -12.04 -5.26 21.36
N GLY A 109 -13.01 -4.57 20.77
CA GLY A 109 -13.16 -3.13 20.84
C GLY A 109 -12.27 -2.38 19.84
N GLU A 110 -11.66 -3.06 18.86
CA GLU A 110 -10.89 -2.41 17.80
C GLU A 110 -11.83 -1.89 16.70
N PRO A 111 -11.63 -0.66 16.19
CA PRO A 111 -12.42 -0.15 15.06
C PRO A 111 -12.19 -0.99 13.80
N VAL A 112 -13.26 -1.49 13.20
CA VAL A 112 -13.21 -2.36 12.01
C VAL A 112 -13.90 -1.77 10.78
N SER A 113 -14.94 -0.96 10.97
CA SER A 113 -15.61 -0.24 9.90
C SER A 113 -16.05 1.15 10.34
N VAL A 114 -16.19 2.04 9.35
CA VAL A 114 -16.84 3.33 9.53
C VAL A 114 -17.92 3.51 8.47
N THR A 115 -19.13 3.82 8.89
CA THR A 115 -20.18 4.34 8.02
C THR A 115 -20.08 5.86 8.00
N VAL A 116 -19.87 6.42 6.81
CA VAL A 116 -19.84 7.86 6.55
C VAL A 116 -21.12 8.24 5.85
N LYS A 117 -21.90 9.14 6.45
CA LYS A 117 -23.07 9.74 5.83
C LYS A 117 -22.84 11.24 5.66
N ASP A 118 -22.79 11.67 4.41
CA ASP A 118 -22.81 13.07 4.04
C ASP A 118 -24.21 13.47 3.50
N ASP A 119 -24.31 14.64 2.88
CA ASP A 119 -25.52 15.17 2.27
C ASP A 119 -25.97 14.38 1.02
N LYS A 120 -25.05 13.66 0.37
CA LYS A 120 -25.25 13.02 -0.93
C LYS A 120 -25.39 11.51 -0.84
N LYS A 121 -24.66 10.86 0.06
CA LYS A 121 -24.57 9.40 0.13
C LYS A 121 -24.24 8.88 1.52
N VAL A 122 -24.51 7.59 1.68
CA VAL A 122 -24.05 6.77 2.80
C VAL A 122 -23.07 5.75 2.25
N VAL A 123 -21.85 5.74 2.76
CA VAL A 123 -20.80 4.77 2.37
C VAL A 123 -20.24 4.08 3.58
N VAL A 124 -19.97 2.79 3.45
CA VAL A 124 -19.28 2.00 4.47
C VAL A 124 -17.84 1.78 4.03
N ARG A 125 -16.90 2.01 4.94
CA ARG A 125 -15.47 1.77 4.73
C ARG A 125 -14.94 0.76 5.72
N THR A 126 -14.12 -0.15 5.25
CA THR A 126 -13.31 -1.02 6.11
C THR A 126 -12.14 -0.20 6.65
N ILE A 127 -11.87 -0.33 7.95
CA ILE A 127 -10.73 0.33 8.61
C ILE A 127 -9.59 -0.68 8.70
N LYS A 128 -8.41 -0.29 8.24
CA LYS A 128 -7.16 -1.03 8.44
C LYS A 128 -6.11 -0.13 9.09
N TYR A 129 -5.18 -0.75 9.82
CA TYR A 129 -4.11 -0.04 10.50
C TYR A 129 -2.75 -0.57 10.05
N LEU A 130 -1.79 0.34 9.88
CA LEU A 130 -0.37 0.03 9.75
C LEU A 130 0.39 0.93 10.72
N ASN A 131 1.06 0.35 11.72
CA ASN A 131 1.74 1.10 12.78
C ASN A 131 0.82 2.16 13.44
N ASP A 132 -0.38 1.74 13.83
CA ASP A 132 -1.45 2.57 14.42
C ASP A 132 -1.96 3.75 13.57
N GLN A 133 -1.46 3.90 12.35
CA GLN A 133 -2.01 4.81 11.36
C GLN A 133 -3.22 4.16 10.66
N PRO A 134 -4.42 4.74 10.74
CA PRO A 134 -5.62 4.23 10.09
C PRO A 134 -5.69 4.59 8.61
N TYR A 135 -6.29 3.69 7.84
CA TYR A 135 -6.65 3.86 6.44
C TYR A 135 -8.08 3.36 6.23
N LEU A 136 -8.79 4.01 5.30
CA LEU A 136 -10.17 3.70 4.95
C LEU A 136 -10.23 3.13 3.55
N PHE A 137 -10.74 1.91 3.42
CA PHE A 137 -10.90 1.24 2.14
C PHE A 137 -12.38 0.95 1.84
N PRO A 138 -12.78 0.84 0.57
CA PRO A 138 -14.02 0.17 0.21
C PRO A 138 -14.13 -1.20 0.88
N VAL A 139 -15.35 -1.66 1.11
CA VAL A 139 -15.57 -3.02 1.61
C VAL A 139 -15.14 -4.02 0.53
N PHE A 140 -14.30 -5.00 0.89
CA PHE A 140 -13.82 -6.03 -0.02
C PHE A 140 -13.84 -7.41 0.66
N ASN A 141 -13.74 -8.46 -0.14
CA ASN A 141 -13.77 -9.83 0.37
C ASN A 141 -12.39 -10.28 0.89
N GLU A 142 -12.26 -10.35 2.21
CA GLU A 142 -11.02 -10.78 2.87
C GLU A 142 -10.87 -12.29 3.02
N LYS A 143 -11.85 -13.12 2.61
CA LYS A 143 -11.80 -14.59 2.80
C LYS A 143 -10.54 -15.25 2.22
N ASN A 144 -9.99 -14.68 1.14
CA ASN A 144 -8.82 -15.20 0.44
C ASN A 144 -7.55 -14.37 0.71
N VAL A 145 -7.58 -13.52 1.73
CA VAL A 145 -6.47 -12.67 2.15
C VAL A 145 -5.92 -13.22 3.46
N SER A 146 -4.70 -13.73 3.41
CA SER A 146 -3.94 -14.21 4.56
C SER A 146 -2.63 -13.42 4.68
N GLY A 147 -2.06 -13.43 5.89
CA GLY A 147 -0.75 -12.83 6.15
C GLY A 147 -0.79 -11.52 6.93
N ILE A 148 0.42 -11.01 7.21
CA ILE A 148 0.62 -9.75 7.94
C ILE A 148 0.64 -8.57 6.96
N ILE A 149 0.10 -7.42 7.37
CA ILE A 149 0.16 -6.23 6.51
C ILE A 149 1.58 -5.66 6.57
N ILE A 150 2.25 -5.57 5.42
CA ILE A 150 3.62 -5.05 5.30
C ILE A 150 3.70 -3.67 4.65
N HIS A 151 2.64 -3.25 3.96
CA HIS A 151 2.56 -1.96 3.29
C HIS A 151 1.10 -1.55 3.08
N MET A 152 0.85 -0.23 3.12
CA MET A 152 -0.47 0.35 2.95
C MET A 152 -0.39 1.75 2.37
N THR A 153 -1.22 2.04 1.36
CA THR A 153 -1.47 3.38 0.82
C THR A 153 -2.99 3.60 0.78
N GLN A 154 -3.46 4.75 0.29
CA GLN A 154 -4.90 4.97 0.11
C GLN A 154 -5.53 4.04 -0.95
N GLN A 155 -4.72 3.48 -1.85
CA GLN A 155 -5.18 2.68 -2.98
C GLN A 155 -4.75 1.22 -2.89
N GLU A 156 -3.87 0.84 -1.97
CA GLU A 156 -3.36 -0.52 -1.89
C GLU A 156 -3.13 -1.01 -0.45
N ILE A 157 -3.33 -2.31 -0.23
CA ILE A 157 -2.90 -3.02 0.98
C ILE A 157 -2.10 -4.25 0.55
N TRP A 158 -0.93 -4.46 1.15
CA TRP A 158 -0.09 -5.62 0.86
C TRP A 158 0.00 -6.52 2.09
N TYR A 159 -0.41 -7.77 1.91
CA TYR A 159 -0.35 -8.82 2.92
C TYR A 159 0.74 -9.81 2.56
N GLN A 160 1.61 -10.14 3.50
CA GLN A 160 2.66 -11.13 3.32
C GLN A 160 2.33 -12.38 4.11
N ASP A 161 2.27 -13.51 3.42
CA ASP A 161 2.06 -14.84 3.97
C ASP A 161 3.08 -15.80 3.36
N ASP A 162 4.09 -16.17 4.16
CA ASP A 162 5.24 -16.94 3.71
C ASP A 162 5.75 -16.46 2.34
N ASN A 163 5.65 -17.33 1.32
CA ASN A 163 6.17 -17.20 -0.04
C ASN A 163 5.26 -16.37 -0.96
N ILE A 164 4.22 -15.75 -0.42
CA ILE A 164 3.22 -15.05 -1.20
C ILE A 164 3.00 -13.66 -0.61
N VAL A 165 2.95 -12.66 -1.50
CA VAL A 165 2.40 -11.35 -1.19
C VAL A 165 1.07 -11.20 -1.92
N ILE A 166 0.01 -10.92 -1.17
CA ILE A 166 -1.31 -10.60 -1.69
C ILE A 166 -1.43 -9.08 -1.72
N VAL A 167 -1.53 -8.52 -2.92
CA VAL A 167 -1.77 -7.10 -3.13
C VAL A 167 -3.25 -6.91 -3.41
N VAL A 168 -3.92 -6.15 -2.54
CA VAL A 168 -5.28 -5.68 -2.77
C VAL A 168 -5.19 -4.25 -3.28
N SER A 169 -5.55 -4.02 -4.54
CA SER A 169 -5.60 -2.70 -5.18
C SER A 169 -7.03 -2.19 -5.26
N PHE A 170 -7.24 -0.89 -5.07
CA PHE A 170 -8.56 -0.26 -5.11
C PHE A 170 -8.63 0.78 -6.23
N LYS A 171 -9.70 0.72 -7.04
CA LYS A 171 -10.03 1.72 -8.06
C LYS A 171 -11.46 2.21 -7.83
N GLY A 172 -11.59 3.28 -7.04
CA GLY A 172 -12.90 3.72 -6.57
C GLY A 172 -13.47 2.73 -5.54
N GLU A 173 -14.65 2.18 -5.81
CA GLU A 173 -15.32 1.22 -4.90
C GLU A 173 -14.97 -0.25 -5.20
N THR A 174 -14.22 -0.52 -6.27
CA THR A 174 -13.84 -1.89 -6.65
C THR A 174 -12.45 -2.24 -6.16
N SER A 175 -12.28 -3.50 -5.78
CA SER A 175 -10.99 -4.08 -5.38
C SER A 175 -10.54 -5.14 -6.38
N ASP A 176 -9.24 -5.18 -6.66
CA ASP A 176 -8.57 -6.25 -7.40
C ASP A 176 -7.54 -6.92 -6.49
N ILE A 177 -7.42 -8.25 -6.57
CA ILE A 177 -6.54 -9.05 -5.71
C ILE A 177 -5.52 -9.76 -6.58
N THR A 178 -4.26 -9.35 -6.46
CA THR A 178 -3.12 -9.98 -7.14
C THR A 178 -2.32 -10.80 -6.13
N LYS A 179 -2.04 -12.07 -6.45
CA LYS A 179 -1.14 -12.93 -5.67
C LYS A 179 0.22 -13.01 -6.35
N ILE A 180 1.26 -12.62 -5.64
CA ILE A 180 2.64 -12.55 -6.13
C ILE A 180 3.47 -13.58 -5.36
N LYS A 181 4.14 -14.49 -6.06
CA LYS A 181 5.06 -15.44 -5.44
C LYS A 181 6.39 -14.73 -5.21
N ILE A 182 6.95 -14.81 -4.00
CA ILE A 182 8.20 -14.17 -3.60
C ILE A 182 9.25 -15.18 -3.10
N ALA A 183 9.05 -16.48 -3.34
CA ALA A 183 9.91 -17.54 -2.79
C ALA A 183 11.41 -17.33 -3.05
N ASN A 184 11.76 -16.82 -4.23
CA ASN A 184 13.15 -16.61 -4.65
C ASN A 184 13.76 -15.29 -4.12
N ILE A 185 12.95 -14.41 -3.53
CA ILE A 185 13.25 -12.99 -3.27
C ILE A 185 12.99 -12.64 -1.79
N LYS A 186 12.48 -13.60 -1.00
CA LYS A 186 12.14 -13.46 0.42
C LYS A 186 13.25 -12.91 1.32
N SER A 187 14.51 -13.20 1.02
CA SER A 187 15.66 -12.78 1.82
C SER A 187 16.15 -11.37 1.48
N LEU A 188 15.51 -10.70 0.51
CA LEU A 188 15.88 -9.34 0.14
C LEU A 188 15.44 -8.32 1.19
N SER A 189 16.11 -7.17 1.17
CA SER A 189 15.71 -6.01 1.96
C SER A 189 14.29 -5.56 1.59
N ARG A 190 13.62 -4.88 2.53
CA ARG A 190 12.25 -4.36 2.34
C ARG A 190 12.12 -3.51 1.07
N ASN A 191 13.11 -2.68 0.77
CA ASN A 191 13.11 -1.82 -0.42
C ASN A 191 13.11 -2.64 -1.71
N LYS A 192 13.96 -3.68 -1.79
CA LYS A 192 14.00 -4.56 -2.96
C LYS A 192 12.73 -5.38 -3.12
N LEU A 193 12.10 -5.81 -2.02
CA LEU A 193 10.79 -6.46 -2.07
C LEU A 193 9.72 -5.51 -2.64
N HIS A 194 9.74 -4.25 -2.23
CA HIS A 194 8.84 -3.22 -2.76
C HIS A 194 9.06 -2.99 -4.26
N GLU A 195 10.31 -2.85 -4.69
CA GLU A 195 10.67 -2.71 -6.11
C GLU A 195 10.17 -3.91 -6.92
N TYR A 196 10.43 -5.13 -6.45
CA TYR A 196 9.96 -6.34 -7.10
C TYR A 196 8.43 -6.38 -7.25
N ILE A 197 7.68 -6.11 -6.17
CA ILE A 197 6.22 -6.07 -6.21
C ILE A 197 5.72 -5.00 -7.18
N ASN A 198 6.36 -3.82 -7.22
CA ASN A 198 5.99 -2.76 -8.14
C ASN A 198 6.27 -3.13 -9.61
N ASN A 199 7.44 -3.71 -9.91
CA ASN A 199 7.78 -4.21 -11.25
C ASN A 199 6.78 -5.29 -11.69
N TYR A 200 6.49 -6.26 -10.82
CA TYR A 200 5.52 -7.33 -11.08
C TYR A 200 4.14 -6.76 -11.43
N LYS A 201 3.65 -5.77 -10.66
CA LYS A 201 2.38 -5.09 -10.93
C LYS A 201 2.41 -4.31 -12.24
N ALA A 202 3.50 -3.59 -12.54
CA ALA A 202 3.63 -2.80 -13.75
C ALA A 202 3.53 -3.67 -15.00
N VAL A 203 4.27 -4.79 -15.02
CA VAL A 203 4.19 -5.77 -16.11
C VAL A 203 2.82 -6.45 -16.12
N GLY A 204 2.34 -6.93 -14.97
CA GLY A 204 1.06 -7.66 -14.86
C GLY A 204 -0.17 -6.86 -15.31
N LYS A 205 -0.14 -5.52 -15.22
CA LYS A 205 -1.24 -4.65 -15.64
C LYS A 205 -1.16 -4.21 -17.12
N ASN A 206 -0.05 -4.47 -17.82
CA ASN A 206 0.16 -4.00 -19.18
C ASN A 206 0.51 -5.16 -20.13
N LYS A 207 -0.41 -5.46 -21.06
CA LYS A 207 -0.24 -6.55 -22.04
C LYS A 207 0.99 -6.37 -22.93
N LYS A 208 1.30 -5.15 -23.34
CA LYS A 208 2.47 -4.87 -24.20
C LYS A 208 3.78 -5.09 -23.45
N LEU A 209 3.84 -4.72 -22.17
CA LEU A 209 5.00 -5.07 -21.32
C LEU A 209 5.13 -6.58 -21.13
N GLN A 210 4.02 -7.31 -20.99
CA GLN A 210 4.06 -8.79 -20.91
C GLN A 210 4.59 -9.42 -22.19
N GLU A 211 4.19 -8.88 -23.35
CA GLU A 211 4.69 -9.31 -24.66
C GLU A 211 6.20 -9.09 -24.76
N ILE A 212 6.71 -7.90 -24.39
CA ILE A 212 8.16 -7.62 -24.37
C ILE A 212 8.90 -8.59 -23.44
N VAL A 213 8.44 -8.76 -22.20
CA VAL A 213 9.07 -9.64 -21.22
C VAL A 213 9.15 -11.08 -21.75
N LYS A 214 8.08 -11.54 -22.43
CA LYS A 214 8.03 -12.87 -23.04
C LYS A 214 8.93 -12.98 -24.27
N GLU A 215 8.90 -12.01 -25.18
CA GLU A 215 9.70 -11.99 -26.41
C GLU A 215 11.21 -12.01 -26.10
N LYS A 216 11.61 -11.32 -25.03
CA LYS A 216 13.02 -11.20 -24.61
C LYS A 216 13.47 -12.25 -23.60
N ASP A 217 12.65 -13.28 -23.35
CA ASP A 217 12.94 -14.37 -22.41
C ASP A 217 13.35 -13.85 -21.01
N LEU A 218 12.72 -12.75 -20.58
CA LEU A 218 12.94 -12.17 -19.27
C LEU A 218 12.02 -12.85 -18.26
N ARG A 219 12.60 -13.36 -17.17
CA ARG A 219 11.79 -13.76 -16.02
C ARG A 219 11.44 -12.50 -15.22
N ILE A 220 10.20 -12.41 -14.74
CA ILE A 220 9.78 -11.25 -13.93
C ILE A 220 10.63 -11.09 -12.65
N ASP A 221 11.15 -12.21 -12.12
CA ASP A 221 12.09 -12.27 -11.00
C ASP A 221 13.44 -11.59 -11.31
N ASP A 222 13.79 -11.47 -12.59
CA ASP A 222 15.04 -10.90 -13.08
C ASP A 222 14.87 -9.47 -13.61
N VAL A 223 13.65 -8.93 -13.55
CA VAL A 223 13.37 -7.55 -13.96
C VAL A 223 13.76 -6.59 -12.83
N LEU A 224 14.73 -5.72 -13.13
CA LEU A 224 15.32 -4.78 -12.18
C LEU A 224 14.57 -3.46 -12.16
N ILE A 225 14.27 -2.90 -13.33
CA ILE A 225 13.55 -1.62 -13.47
C ILE A 225 12.50 -1.74 -14.58
N VAL A 226 11.30 -1.22 -14.33
CA VAL A 226 10.23 -1.10 -15.34
C VAL A 226 9.68 0.31 -15.33
N THR A 227 9.68 0.95 -16.49
CA THR A 227 8.99 2.21 -16.74
C THR A 227 8.04 2.07 -17.93
N ASN A 228 7.41 3.18 -18.32
CA ASN A 228 6.65 3.27 -19.57
C ASN A 228 7.53 3.52 -20.80
N LYS A 229 8.86 3.60 -20.65
CA LYS A 229 9.82 3.84 -21.75
C LYS A 229 10.86 2.73 -21.88
N TYR A 230 11.15 2.00 -20.80
CA TYR A 230 12.14 0.94 -20.84
C TYR A 230 11.91 -0.15 -19.79
N ILE A 231 12.52 -1.31 -20.03
CA ILE A 231 12.71 -2.37 -19.04
C ILE A 231 14.20 -2.61 -18.92
N ILE A 232 14.71 -2.67 -17.68
CA ILE A 232 16.03 -3.22 -17.41
C ILE A 232 15.87 -4.55 -16.70
N GLY A 233 16.44 -5.61 -17.25
CA GLY A 233 16.36 -6.95 -16.68
C GLY A 233 17.61 -7.77 -16.96
N LYS A 234 17.73 -8.91 -16.27
CA LYS A 234 18.74 -9.93 -16.59
C LYS A 234 18.13 -10.95 -17.55
N ASP A 235 18.87 -11.27 -18.60
CA ASP A 235 18.52 -12.38 -19.48
C ASP A 235 18.87 -13.74 -18.83
N SER A 236 18.53 -14.84 -19.50
CA SER A 236 18.80 -16.20 -19.03
C SER A 236 20.30 -16.53 -18.85
N LYS A 237 21.20 -15.68 -19.35
CA LYS A 237 22.66 -15.78 -19.18
C LYS A 237 23.19 -14.84 -18.09
N ASN A 238 22.31 -14.21 -17.30
CA ASN A 238 22.64 -13.21 -16.28
C ASN A 238 23.26 -11.91 -16.83
N PHE A 239 23.16 -11.63 -18.14
CA PHE A 239 23.56 -10.33 -18.67
C PHE A 239 22.45 -9.31 -18.43
N ILE A 240 22.81 -8.12 -17.94
CA ILE A 240 21.86 -7.03 -17.76
C ILE A 240 21.67 -6.37 -19.12
N LYS A 241 20.42 -6.13 -19.50
CA LYS A 241 20.07 -5.38 -20.72
C LYS A 241 18.97 -4.40 -20.42
N ALA A 242 19.09 -3.20 -20.98
CA ALA A 242 18.01 -2.24 -21.05
C ALA A 242 17.35 -2.34 -22.43
N TYR A 243 16.03 -2.54 -22.45
CA TYR A 243 15.19 -2.57 -23.64
C TYR A 243 14.40 -1.28 -23.68
N LEU A 244 14.73 -0.39 -24.62
CA LEU A 244 14.08 0.91 -24.77
C LEU A 244 12.99 0.81 -25.83
N PHE A 245 11.82 1.35 -25.54
CA PHE A 245 10.66 1.27 -26.42
C PHE A 245 9.89 2.59 -26.50
N ASN A 246 9.25 2.81 -27.64
CA ASN A 246 8.46 3.99 -27.89
C ASN A 246 7.10 3.94 -27.15
N ASN A 247 6.26 4.96 -27.33
CA ASN A 247 4.93 5.01 -26.73
C ASN A 247 3.98 3.87 -27.18
N GLU A 248 4.30 3.22 -28.30
CA GLU A 248 3.57 2.06 -28.82
C GLU A 248 4.12 0.73 -28.28
N TYR A 249 5.16 0.76 -27.44
CA TYR A 249 5.93 -0.38 -26.92
C TYR A 249 6.70 -1.16 -28.00
N THR A 250 7.03 -0.51 -29.11
CA THR A 250 8.00 -1.07 -30.07
C THR A 250 9.41 -0.79 -29.57
N ILE A 251 10.20 -1.84 -29.40
CA ILE A 251 11.61 -1.72 -29.00
C ILE A 251 12.39 -1.07 -30.14
N TYR A 252 13.03 0.06 -29.85
CA TYR A 252 13.91 0.75 -30.79
C TYR A 252 15.39 0.59 -30.43
N ASP A 253 15.69 0.15 -29.21
CA ASP A 253 17.06 0.02 -28.73
C ASP A 253 17.25 -1.09 -27.69
N GLU A 254 18.45 -1.66 -27.69
CA GLU A 254 18.89 -2.66 -26.72
C GLU A 254 20.30 -2.31 -26.24
N ILE A 255 20.44 -1.97 -24.95
CA ILE A 255 21.71 -1.55 -24.37
C ILE A 255 22.21 -2.66 -23.43
N PRO A 256 23.31 -3.37 -23.78
CA PRO A 256 23.92 -4.32 -22.87
C PRO A 256 24.64 -3.57 -21.74
N LEU A 257 24.43 -4.04 -20.51
CA LEU A 257 25.01 -3.50 -19.28
C LEU A 257 25.69 -4.65 -18.50
N ARG A 258 26.88 -4.37 -17.99
CA ARG A 258 27.61 -5.19 -17.02
C ARG A 258 27.18 -4.83 -15.60
N VAL A 259 26.95 -3.54 -15.35
CA VAL A 259 26.55 -3.00 -14.05
C VAL A 259 25.51 -1.89 -14.27
N LEU A 260 24.57 -1.76 -13.33
CA LEU A 260 23.62 -0.64 -13.30
C LEU A 260 24.31 0.63 -12.80
N PRO A 261 24.20 1.77 -13.52
CA PRO A 261 24.56 3.08 -12.99
C PRO A 261 23.94 3.33 -11.61
N GLN A 262 24.72 3.86 -10.67
CA GLN A 262 24.24 4.17 -9.32
C GLN A 262 23.55 5.54 -9.33
N ILE A 263 22.40 5.61 -10.00
CA ILE A 263 21.59 6.83 -10.16
C ILE A 263 20.13 6.55 -9.78
N GLU A 264 19.39 7.60 -9.48
CA GLU A 264 17.97 7.52 -9.14
C GLU A 264 17.10 7.22 -10.37
N PRO A 265 15.86 6.70 -10.18
CA PRO A 265 14.97 6.35 -11.30
C PRO A 265 14.73 7.48 -12.30
N LEU A 266 14.56 8.73 -11.85
CA LEU A 266 14.37 9.88 -12.74
C LEU A 266 15.61 10.16 -13.61
N ALA A 267 16.80 9.92 -13.08
CA ALA A 267 18.04 10.08 -13.82
C ALA A 267 18.17 9.06 -14.95
N TYR A 268 17.64 7.84 -14.78
CA TYR A 268 17.57 6.86 -15.86
C TYR A 268 16.66 7.30 -17.01
N ASP A 269 15.52 7.93 -16.73
CA ASP A 269 14.61 8.45 -17.78
C ASP A 269 15.32 9.46 -18.70
N ILE A 270 16.23 10.26 -18.14
CA ILE A 270 17.07 11.20 -18.89
C ILE A 270 18.21 10.49 -19.58
N LEU A 271 18.92 9.60 -18.88
CA LEU A 271 20.05 8.84 -19.43
C LEU A 271 19.65 8.02 -20.66
N PHE A 272 18.43 7.49 -20.68
CA PHE A 272 17.87 6.72 -21.79
C PHE A 272 17.01 7.54 -22.77
N SER A 273 17.01 8.88 -22.65
CA SER A 273 16.41 9.72 -23.67
C SER A 273 17.24 9.67 -24.96
N GLU A 274 16.56 9.77 -26.11
CA GLU A 274 17.18 9.65 -27.44
C GLU A 274 18.33 10.66 -27.62
N GLU A 275 18.11 11.94 -27.28
CA GLU A 275 19.12 13.00 -27.38
C GLU A 275 20.38 12.68 -26.57
N VAL A 276 20.22 12.23 -25.31
CA VAL A 276 21.34 11.92 -24.43
C VAL A 276 22.08 10.67 -24.91
N LEU A 277 21.36 9.64 -25.37
CA LEU A 277 21.96 8.41 -25.90
C LEU A 277 22.75 8.65 -27.18
N ASP A 278 22.21 9.45 -28.10
CA ASP A 278 22.91 9.82 -29.34
C ASP A 278 24.21 10.56 -29.02
N TYR A 279 24.17 11.48 -28.05
CA TYR A 279 25.38 12.15 -27.58
C TYR A 279 26.39 11.19 -26.95
N ILE A 280 25.94 10.27 -26.09
CA ILE A 280 26.78 9.23 -25.46
C ILE A 280 27.47 8.39 -26.54
N ARG A 281 26.74 7.97 -27.57
CA ARG A 281 27.25 7.14 -28.68
C ARG A 281 28.24 7.88 -29.55
N ALA A 282 27.91 9.11 -29.94
CA ALA A 282 28.78 9.95 -30.75
C ALA A 282 30.15 10.16 -30.07
N ASN A 283 30.16 10.28 -28.75
CA ASN A 283 31.36 10.49 -27.95
C ASN A 283 31.97 9.20 -27.35
N LYS A 284 31.37 8.03 -27.63
CA LYS A 284 31.79 6.72 -27.12
C LYS A 284 31.91 6.66 -25.59
N TYR A 285 31.01 7.33 -24.88
CA TYR A 285 30.94 7.27 -23.43
C TYR A 285 30.33 5.95 -22.98
N ASN A 286 30.86 5.41 -21.88
CA ASN A 286 30.33 4.20 -21.30
C ASN A 286 29.13 4.53 -20.41
N ILE A 287 27.94 4.08 -20.78
CA ILE A 287 26.71 4.41 -20.06
C ILE A 287 26.75 4.00 -18.57
N GLU A 288 27.54 2.97 -18.24
CA GLU A 288 27.70 2.44 -16.89
C GLU A 288 28.46 3.39 -15.95
N ASP A 289 29.28 4.29 -16.50
CA ASP A 289 30.15 5.19 -15.73
C ASP A 289 29.46 6.53 -15.39
N PHE A 290 28.19 6.70 -15.76
CA PHE A 290 27.39 7.85 -15.37
C PHE A 290 27.07 7.84 -13.88
N THR A 291 27.15 9.02 -13.27
CA THR A 291 26.87 9.24 -11.85
C THR A 291 25.86 10.36 -11.68
N GLN A 292 25.17 10.38 -10.55
CA GLN A 292 24.25 11.47 -10.21
C GLN A 292 24.88 12.36 -9.13
N ASN A 293 24.77 13.68 -9.33
CA ASN A 293 25.22 14.69 -8.38
C ASN A 293 24.13 15.77 -8.24
N GLY A 294 23.30 15.62 -7.20
CA GLY A 294 22.09 16.42 -7.04
C GLY A 294 21.12 16.21 -8.21
N ASP A 295 20.70 17.30 -8.83
CA ASP A 295 19.77 17.31 -9.98
C ASP A 295 20.49 17.14 -11.33
N PHE A 296 21.65 16.49 -11.36
CA PHE A 296 22.44 16.34 -12.58
C PHE A 296 22.93 14.90 -12.75
N ILE A 297 22.90 14.41 -13.99
CA ILE A 297 23.72 13.28 -14.42
C ILE A 297 25.05 13.80 -14.96
N GLU A 298 26.13 13.14 -14.55
CA GLU A 298 27.49 13.56 -14.85
C GLU A 298 28.32 12.39 -15.38
N TYR A 299 29.12 12.67 -16.41
CA TYR A 299 30.16 11.77 -16.91
C TYR A 299 31.53 12.40 -16.69
N TRP A 300 32.38 11.66 -15.98
CA TRP A 300 33.72 12.13 -15.62
C TRP A 300 34.78 11.27 -16.30
N GLN A 301 35.65 11.91 -17.07
CA GLN A 301 36.74 11.26 -17.78
C GLN A 301 38.10 11.70 -17.24
N LYS A 302 39.07 10.78 -17.22
CA LYS A 302 40.46 11.14 -16.96
C LYS A 302 41.10 11.70 -18.24
N ILE A 303 41.55 12.95 -18.17
CA ILE A 303 42.25 13.65 -19.25
C ILE A 303 43.63 14.05 -18.72
N GLY A 304 44.67 13.34 -19.18
CA GLY A 304 46.00 13.41 -18.57
C GLY A 304 45.96 12.96 -17.11
N ASP A 305 46.42 13.83 -16.20
CA ASP A 305 46.45 13.56 -14.75
C ASP A 305 45.20 14.07 -14.00
N ARG A 306 44.26 14.71 -14.71
CA ARG A 306 43.06 15.30 -14.09
C ARG A 306 41.81 14.51 -14.43
N LYS A 307 40.87 14.43 -13.48
CA LYS A 307 39.51 13.94 -13.71
C LYS A 307 38.63 15.16 -14.01
N MET A 308 37.99 15.18 -15.17
CA MET A 308 37.17 16.31 -15.63
C MET A 308 35.75 15.83 -15.95
N CYS A 309 34.76 16.65 -15.62
CA CYS A 309 33.37 16.42 -16.01
C CYS A 309 33.23 16.87 -17.46
N VAL A 310 32.98 15.92 -18.36
CA VAL A 310 32.88 16.17 -19.80
C VAL A 310 31.43 16.19 -20.29
N LEU A 311 30.50 15.68 -19.47
CA LEU A 311 29.07 15.84 -19.67
C LEU A 311 28.41 16.10 -18.33
N ARG A 312 27.57 17.13 -18.29
CA ARG A 312 26.66 17.41 -17.19
C ARG A 312 25.30 17.77 -17.76
N TYR A 313 24.28 17.01 -17.41
CA TYR A 313 22.91 17.21 -17.90
C TYR A 313 21.94 17.26 -16.72
N LYS A 314 21.01 18.21 -16.73
CA LYS A 314 20.06 18.42 -15.63
C LYS A 314 18.90 17.43 -15.71
N ILE A 315 18.54 16.83 -14.57
CA ILE A 315 17.40 15.90 -14.41
C ILE A 315 16.08 16.65 -14.52
#